data_AF-A0A2H6JAT4-F1
#
_entry.id   AF-A0A2H6JAT4-F1
#
_cell.length_a   1.000
_cell.length_b   1.000
_cell.length_c   1.000
_cell.angle_alpha   90.00
_cell.angle_beta   90.00
_cell.angle_gamma   90.00
#
_symmetry.space_group_name_H-M   'P 1'
#
loop_
_entity.id
_entity.type
_entity.pdbx_description
1 polymer ?
#
loop_
_entity_poly.entity_id
_entity_poly.type
_entity_poly.pdbx_seq_one_letter_code
_entity_poly.pdbx_strand_id
1 'polypeptide(L)'
;MKKGRILRALLWIVLATGIAVAIAYRGRFDVAALEGWIRGAGAGAPLLFIAVYALGTVLFLPGSALTLAGGALFGPVLGTFYNLTGATLGATLAFLLARYLGAAWVERKAGARLQRLNRGVEAEGWRFVAFVRLVPLFPFNLLNYALGLTRIRLGTYVLASYLFMLPGALAYTYLGYAGREALTGGAGLVRKALLALALLALVAFLPRLIGRLRKRPMLAVDDLRRRLAAGEEILVLDVRTGADYAGEGGHIPGARNLPLEELPQRITELGEFTETPIAVVCRTDKRSARAERLLTGQGFADVHVVDGGMTAWARAGLAVVRGAADGEGERGGRAHAGAAGRSDRIETGRGGRHV
;
A
#
# COMPACT_ATOMS: atom_id res chain seq x y z
N MET A 1 -5.02 20.86 -32.68
CA MET A 1 -4.00 20.88 -31.60
C MET A 1 -3.95 22.15 -30.74
N LYS A 2 -4.19 23.37 -31.26
CA LYS A 2 -4.09 24.64 -30.48
C LYS A 2 -5.20 24.86 -29.43
N LYS A 3 -6.48 24.56 -29.74
CA LYS A 3 -7.62 24.77 -28.81
C LYS A 3 -7.49 24.02 -27.48
N GLY A 4 -7.04 22.76 -27.50
CA GLY A 4 -6.86 21.96 -26.28
C GLY A 4 -5.73 22.46 -25.37
N ARG A 5 -4.66 23.04 -25.95
CA ARG A 5 -3.58 23.66 -25.17
C ARG A 5 -4.03 24.98 -24.53
N ILE A 6 -4.82 25.77 -25.24
CA ILE A 6 -5.38 27.03 -24.73
C ILE A 6 -6.37 26.76 -23.59
N LEU A 7 -7.27 25.79 -23.75
CA LEU A 7 -8.22 25.41 -22.69
C LEU A 7 -7.50 24.92 -21.43
N ARG A 8 -6.48 24.07 -21.57
CA ARG A 8 -5.66 23.62 -20.43
C ARG A 8 -4.92 24.77 -19.76
N ALA A 9 -4.38 25.72 -20.53
CA ALA A 9 -3.72 26.90 -19.99
C ALA A 9 -4.69 27.81 -19.22
N LEU A 10 -5.89 28.05 -19.76
CA LEU A 10 -6.94 28.81 -19.08
C LEU A 10 -7.38 28.13 -17.79
N LEU A 11 -7.61 26.82 -17.80
CA LEU A 11 -7.96 26.06 -16.60
C LEU A 11 -6.85 26.11 -15.54
N TRP A 12 -5.59 26.07 -15.97
CA TRP A 12 -4.45 26.25 -15.07
C TRP A 12 -4.41 27.64 -14.43
N ILE A 13 -4.66 28.69 -15.22
CA ILE A 13 -4.71 30.06 -14.71
C ILE A 13 -5.86 30.19 -13.72
N VAL A 14 -7.06 29.72 -14.06
CA VAL A 14 -8.23 29.75 -13.16
C VAL A 14 -7.94 28.99 -11.86
N LEU A 15 -7.35 27.80 -11.94
CA LEU A 15 -6.99 27.02 -10.76
C LEU A 15 -5.92 27.72 -9.91
N ALA A 16 -4.86 28.23 -10.54
CA ALA A 16 -3.77 28.92 -9.83
C ALA A 16 -4.26 30.21 -9.18
N THR A 17 -5.06 31.01 -9.88
CA THR A 17 -5.70 32.21 -9.34
C THR A 17 -6.65 31.85 -8.20
N GLY A 18 -7.48 30.81 -8.35
CA GLY A 18 -8.37 30.34 -7.29
C GLY A 18 -7.61 29.92 -6.03
N ILE A 19 -6.52 29.16 -6.18
CA ILE A 19 -5.65 28.75 -5.05
C ILE A 19 -4.98 29.98 -4.42
N ALA A 20 -4.45 30.91 -5.22
CA ALA A 20 -3.81 32.12 -4.71
C ALA A 20 -4.79 32.99 -3.90
N VAL A 21 -6.00 33.18 -4.41
CA VAL A 21 -7.09 33.88 -3.68
C VAL A 21 -7.45 33.13 -2.41
N ALA A 22 -7.63 31.82 -2.46
CA ALA A 22 -7.97 31.02 -1.28
C ALA A 22 -6.89 31.10 -0.19
N ILE A 23 -5.60 31.12 -0.57
CA ILE A 23 -4.49 31.29 0.38
C ILE A 23 -4.48 32.72 0.95
N ALA A 24 -4.63 33.74 0.10
CA ALA A 24 -4.60 35.14 0.52
C ALA A 24 -5.74 35.51 1.48
N TYR A 25 -6.93 34.90 1.28
CA TYR A 25 -8.11 35.17 2.10
C TYR A 25 -8.34 34.12 3.20
N ARG A 26 -7.41 33.17 3.39
CA ARG A 26 -7.56 32.07 4.37
C ARG A 26 -7.79 32.56 5.79
N GLY A 27 -7.16 33.67 6.18
CA GLY A 27 -7.32 34.27 7.51
C GLY A 27 -8.62 35.05 7.71
N ARG A 28 -9.38 35.31 6.64
CA ARG A 28 -10.70 35.96 6.68
C ARG A 28 -11.85 34.96 6.57
N PHE A 29 -11.55 33.66 6.59
CA PHE A 29 -12.57 32.63 6.46
C PHE A 29 -13.37 32.52 7.76
N ASP A 30 -14.53 33.16 7.77
CA ASP A 30 -15.45 33.12 8.90
C ASP A 30 -16.38 31.91 8.79
N VAL A 31 -16.23 30.97 9.73
CA VAL A 31 -17.06 29.77 9.82
C VAL A 31 -18.52 30.13 10.09
N ALA A 32 -18.78 31.22 10.83
CA ALA A 32 -20.15 31.66 11.12
C ALA A 32 -20.87 32.19 9.87
N ALA A 33 -20.16 32.93 9.01
CA ALA A 33 -20.70 33.39 7.73
C ALA A 33 -21.06 32.21 6.81
N LEU A 34 -20.18 31.20 6.74
CA LEU A 34 -20.45 29.96 6.01
C LEU A 34 -21.68 29.23 6.58
N GLU A 35 -21.80 29.16 7.91
CA GLU A 35 -22.94 28.56 8.59
C GLU A 35 -24.25 29.28 8.22
N GLY A 36 -24.23 30.61 8.19
CA GLY A 36 -25.36 31.45 7.80
C GLY A 36 -25.79 31.21 6.35
N TRP A 37 -24.85 31.14 5.40
CA TRP A 37 -25.16 30.86 4.00
C TRP A 37 -25.76 29.46 3.81
N ILE A 38 -25.21 28.46 4.50
CA ILE A 38 -25.71 27.09 4.40
C ILE A 38 -27.10 26.99 5.01
N ARG A 39 -27.35 27.58 6.18
CA ARG A 39 -28.67 27.60 6.81
C ARG A 39 -29.69 28.36 5.97
N GLY A 40 -29.30 29.48 5.38
CA GLY A 40 -30.14 30.30 4.49
C GLY A 40 -30.57 29.57 3.21
N ALA A 41 -29.83 28.55 2.77
CA ALA A 41 -30.19 27.73 1.62
C ALA A 41 -31.35 26.74 1.89
N GLY A 42 -31.82 26.62 3.14
CA GLY A 42 -32.96 25.78 3.50
C GLY A 42 -32.78 24.32 3.07
N ALA A 43 -33.72 23.79 2.28
CA ALA A 43 -33.65 22.42 1.77
C ALA A 43 -32.42 22.14 0.87
N GLY A 44 -31.83 23.18 0.27
CA GLY A 44 -30.63 23.08 -0.55
C GLY A 44 -29.32 23.01 0.25
N ALA A 45 -29.37 23.18 1.57
CA ALA A 45 -28.20 23.24 2.46
C ALA A 45 -27.23 22.06 2.28
N PRO A 46 -27.67 20.78 2.17
CA PRO A 46 -26.76 19.67 1.99
C PRO A 46 -25.97 19.72 0.68
N LEU A 47 -26.63 20.07 -0.43
CA LEU A 47 -26.01 20.13 -1.75
C LEU A 47 -25.01 21.29 -1.82
N LEU A 48 -25.39 22.45 -1.28
CA LEU A 48 -24.50 23.61 -1.19
C LEU A 48 -23.27 23.27 -0.36
N PHE A 49 -23.45 22.62 0.80
CA PHE A 49 -22.34 22.21 1.65
C PHE A 49 -21.38 21.23 0.95
N ILE A 50 -21.91 20.20 0.27
CA ILE A 50 -21.12 19.25 -0.51
C ILE A 50 -20.31 19.97 -1.60
N ALA A 51 -20.94 20.91 -2.32
CA ALA A 51 -20.28 21.69 -3.36
C ALA A 51 -19.17 22.58 -2.79
N VAL A 52 -19.44 23.30 -1.70
CA VAL A 52 -18.44 24.12 -1.00
C VAL A 52 -17.28 23.26 -0.49
N TYR A 53 -17.57 22.08 0.05
CA TYR A 53 -16.53 21.16 0.52
C TYR A 53 -15.65 20.69 -0.66
N ALA A 54 -16.28 20.25 -1.75
CA ALA A 54 -15.58 19.75 -2.92
C ALA A 54 -14.68 20.82 -3.55
N LEU A 55 -15.21 22.04 -3.74
CA LEU A 55 -14.44 23.19 -4.22
C LEU A 55 -13.35 23.59 -3.23
N GLY A 56 -13.66 23.61 -1.94
CA GLY A 56 -12.70 23.92 -0.89
C GLY A 56 -11.51 22.97 -0.90
N THR A 57 -11.74 21.68 -1.13
CA THR A 57 -10.69 20.66 -1.27
C THR A 57 -9.77 20.96 -2.45
N VAL A 58 -10.34 21.32 -3.61
CA VAL A 58 -9.56 21.70 -4.81
C VAL A 58 -8.73 22.95 -4.54
N LEU A 59 -9.31 23.92 -3.84
CA LEU A 59 -8.70 25.22 -3.52
C LEU A 59 -7.82 25.23 -2.24
N PHE A 60 -7.47 24.05 -1.72
CA PHE A 60 -6.61 23.89 -0.54
C PHE A 60 -7.16 24.50 0.77
N LEU A 61 -8.49 24.64 0.89
CA LEU A 61 -9.11 24.99 2.16
C LEU A 61 -8.86 23.88 3.20
N PRO A 62 -8.76 24.23 4.50
CA PRO A 62 -8.59 23.23 5.56
C PRO A 62 -9.81 22.30 5.65
N GLY A 63 -9.64 21.04 5.23
CA GLY A 63 -10.72 20.04 5.29
C GLY A 63 -11.23 19.78 6.72
N SER A 64 -10.38 19.97 7.73
CA SER A 64 -10.76 19.87 9.14
C SER A 64 -11.84 20.89 9.53
N ALA A 65 -11.71 22.14 9.09
CA ALA A 65 -12.70 23.18 9.36
C ALA A 65 -14.06 22.86 8.74
N LEU A 66 -14.06 22.42 7.48
CA LEU A 66 -15.28 22.00 6.78
C LEU A 66 -15.90 20.76 7.42
N THR A 67 -15.09 19.79 7.85
CA THR A 67 -15.58 18.57 8.51
C THR A 67 -16.24 18.88 9.86
N LEU A 68 -15.61 19.75 10.66
CA LEU A 68 -16.19 20.24 11.92
C LEU A 68 -17.50 20.99 11.68
N ALA A 69 -17.54 21.87 10.68
CA ALA A 69 -18.74 22.61 10.30
C ALA A 69 -19.88 21.65 9.88
N GLY A 70 -19.58 20.59 9.12
CA GLY A 70 -20.58 19.59 8.74
C GLY A 70 -21.19 18.87 9.95
N GLY A 71 -20.38 18.56 10.96
CA GLY A 71 -20.87 17.97 12.20
C GLY A 71 -21.69 18.92 13.05
N ALA A 72 -21.27 20.18 13.14
CA ALA A 72 -22.04 21.23 13.78
C ALA A 72 -23.41 21.40 13.09
N LEU A 73 -23.42 21.58 11.77
CA LEU A 73 -24.63 21.88 10.99
C LEU A 73 -25.63 20.72 10.91
N PHE A 74 -25.15 19.51 10.58
CA PHE A 74 -26.00 18.38 10.21
C PHE A 74 -25.97 17.23 11.22
N GLY A 75 -25.25 17.39 12.33
CA GLY A 75 -25.09 16.36 13.35
C GLY A 75 -24.11 15.25 12.94
N PRO A 76 -23.94 14.22 13.79
CA PRO A 76 -22.85 13.25 13.63
C PRO A 76 -23.06 12.30 12.45
N VAL A 77 -24.30 11.87 12.18
CA VAL A 77 -24.61 10.88 11.11
C VAL A 77 -24.67 11.53 9.74
N LEU A 78 -25.62 12.47 9.53
CA LEU A 78 -25.79 13.15 8.24
C LEU A 78 -24.59 14.04 7.92
N GLY A 79 -24.00 14.71 8.93
CA GLY A 79 -22.76 15.46 8.75
C GLY A 79 -21.62 14.59 8.24
N THR A 80 -21.47 13.35 8.74
CA THR A 80 -20.45 12.43 8.25
C THR A 80 -20.71 12.03 6.81
N PHE A 81 -21.96 11.72 6.46
CA PHE A 81 -22.34 11.38 5.09
C PHE A 81 -22.05 12.52 4.12
N TYR A 82 -22.45 13.76 4.45
CA TYR A 82 -22.19 14.93 3.61
C TYR A 82 -20.69 15.29 3.56
N ASN A 83 -19.97 15.18 4.68
CA ASN A 83 -18.52 15.37 4.74
C ASN A 83 -17.78 14.37 3.85
N LEU A 84 -18.11 13.08 3.95
CA LEU A 84 -17.48 12.05 3.11
C LEU A 84 -17.77 12.26 1.64
N THR A 85 -19.01 12.60 1.31
CA THR A 85 -19.42 12.86 -0.08
C THR A 85 -18.69 14.07 -0.65
N GLY A 86 -18.69 15.20 0.08
CA GLY A 86 -17.98 16.42 -0.31
C GLY A 86 -16.47 16.24 -0.40
N ALA A 87 -15.86 15.56 0.59
CA ALA A 87 -14.44 15.28 0.61
C ALA A 87 -14.03 14.34 -0.53
N THR A 88 -14.83 13.30 -0.81
CA THR A 88 -14.55 12.35 -1.88
C THR A 88 -14.72 13.00 -3.25
N LEU A 89 -15.76 13.81 -3.46
CA LEU A 89 -15.92 14.59 -4.69
C LEU A 89 -14.78 15.57 -4.90
N GLY A 90 -14.40 16.34 -3.88
CA GLY A 90 -13.26 17.25 -3.95
C GLY A 90 -11.94 16.54 -4.21
N ALA A 91 -11.70 15.42 -3.55
CA ALA A 91 -10.53 14.58 -3.75
C ALA A 91 -10.50 13.97 -5.16
N THR A 92 -11.66 13.64 -5.73
CA THR A 92 -11.82 13.14 -7.10
C THR A 92 -11.53 14.25 -8.11
N LEU A 93 -12.04 15.46 -7.90
CA LEU A 93 -11.76 16.62 -8.74
C LEU A 93 -10.27 16.95 -8.74
N ALA A 94 -9.64 17.07 -7.56
CA ALA A 94 -8.20 17.30 -7.45
C ALA A 94 -7.36 16.21 -8.15
N PHE A 95 -7.77 14.95 -8.00
CA PHE A 95 -7.16 13.81 -8.66
C PHE A 95 -7.26 13.90 -10.19
N LEU A 96 -8.43 14.23 -10.74
CA LEU A 96 -8.65 14.36 -12.18
C LEU A 96 -7.90 15.59 -12.74
N LEU A 97 -7.89 16.71 -11.99
CA LEU A 97 -7.13 17.90 -12.35
C LEU A 97 -5.64 17.59 -12.45
N ALA A 98 -5.07 16.88 -11.47
CA ALA A 98 -3.68 16.40 -11.54
C ALA A 98 -3.45 15.50 -12.75
N ARG A 99 -4.35 14.54 -13.00
CA ARG A 99 -4.22 13.57 -14.08
C ARG A 99 -4.22 14.20 -15.47
N TYR A 100 -5.10 15.16 -15.71
CA TYR A 100 -5.31 15.72 -17.05
C TYR A 100 -4.64 17.08 -17.29
N LEU A 101 -4.38 17.87 -16.24
CA LEU A 101 -3.71 19.17 -16.33
C LEU A 101 -2.27 19.12 -15.78
N GLY A 102 -2.04 18.34 -14.71
CA GLY A 102 -0.82 18.28 -13.88
C GLY A 102 0.36 17.48 -14.43
N ALA A 103 0.08 16.36 -15.10
CA ALA A 103 1.06 15.30 -15.33
C ALA A 103 2.39 15.77 -15.92
N ALA A 104 2.35 16.46 -17.06
CA ALA A 104 3.56 16.84 -17.79
C ALA A 104 4.42 17.93 -17.10
N TRP A 105 3.85 18.74 -16.20
CA TRP A 105 4.63 19.76 -15.47
C TRP A 105 5.23 19.21 -14.18
N VAL A 106 4.47 18.40 -13.44
CA VAL A 106 4.91 17.84 -12.15
C VAL A 106 5.93 16.71 -12.33
N GLU A 107 5.79 15.87 -13.36
CA GLU A 107 6.72 14.78 -13.65
C GLU A 107 8.16 15.29 -13.88
N ARG A 108 8.30 16.50 -14.46
CA ARG A 108 9.61 17.15 -14.67
C ARG A 108 10.25 17.71 -13.39
N LYS A 109 9.47 17.98 -12.33
CA LYS A 109 9.93 18.72 -11.14
C LYS A 109 9.90 17.93 -9.84
N ALA A 110 9.12 16.86 -9.73
CA ALA A 110 8.87 16.12 -8.49
C ALA A 110 9.40 14.66 -8.48
N GLY A 111 10.24 14.30 -9.45
CA GLY A 111 10.64 12.92 -9.80
C GLY A 111 10.78 11.94 -8.63
N ALA A 112 11.70 12.17 -7.68
CA ALA A 112 12.02 11.19 -6.64
C ALA A 112 10.90 10.93 -5.60
N ARG A 113 10.05 11.92 -5.29
CA ARG A 113 8.90 11.73 -4.37
C ARG A 113 7.71 11.11 -5.11
N LEU A 114 7.48 11.52 -6.35
CA LEU A 114 6.42 10.96 -7.18
C LEU A 114 6.70 9.50 -7.55
N GLN A 115 7.95 9.14 -7.86
CA GLN A 115 8.34 7.75 -8.12
C GLN A 115 8.11 6.83 -6.91
N ARG A 116 8.38 7.29 -5.68
CA ARG A 116 8.06 6.51 -4.47
C ARG A 116 6.56 6.27 -4.31
N LEU A 117 5.74 7.29 -4.59
CA LEU A 117 4.29 7.17 -4.55
C LEU A 117 3.78 6.19 -5.64
N ASN A 118 4.30 6.32 -6.87
CA ASN A 118 3.96 5.42 -7.96
C ASN A 118 4.31 3.97 -7.64
N ARG A 119 5.53 3.70 -7.14
CA ARG A 119 5.93 2.34 -6.71
C ARG A 119 5.00 1.79 -5.62
N GLY A 120 4.66 2.60 -4.61
CA GLY A 120 3.73 2.17 -3.56
C GLY A 120 2.33 1.83 -4.10
N VAL A 121 1.82 2.63 -5.04
CA VAL A 121 0.53 2.39 -5.68
C VAL A 121 0.58 1.21 -6.66
N GLU A 122 1.69 1.00 -7.37
CA GLU A 122 1.88 -0.13 -8.28
C GLU A 122 1.96 -1.46 -7.51
N ALA A 123 2.67 -1.48 -6.39
CA ALA A 123 2.80 -2.67 -5.55
C ALA A 123 1.50 -3.07 -4.82
N GLU A 124 0.79 -2.09 -4.24
CA GLU A 124 -0.31 -2.37 -3.29
C GLU A 124 -1.69 -1.88 -3.78
N GLY A 125 -1.74 -1.13 -4.89
CA GLY A 125 -2.97 -0.68 -5.53
C GLY A 125 -3.93 0.05 -4.59
N TRP A 126 -5.09 -0.55 -4.35
CA TRP A 126 -6.12 -0.01 -3.46
C TRP A 126 -5.72 0.00 -1.99
N ARG A 127 -4.83 -0.93 -1.58
CA ARG A 127 -4.37 -1.07 -0.19
C ARG A 127 -3.45 0.09 0.19
N PHE A 128 -2.66 0.58 -0.78
CA PHE A 128 -1.89 1.80 -0.61
C PHE A 128 -2.80 2.99 -0.33
N VAL A 129 -3.84 3.19 -1.14
CA VAL A 129 -4.81 4.28 -0.93
C VAL A 129 -5.50 4.13 0.41
N ALA A 130 -5.97 2.94 0.76
CA ALA A 130 -6.57 2.65 2.05
C ALA A 130 -5.66 3.07 3.21
N PHE A 131 -4.38 2.69 3.14
CA PHE A 131 -3.38 3.02 4.15
C PHE A 131 -3.18 4.53 4.31
N VAL A 132 -2.94 5.26 3.22
CA VAL A 132 -2.72 6.72 3.31
C VAL A 132 -3.97 7.52 3.69
N ARG A 133 -5.16 6.93 3.58
CA ARG A 133 -6.43 7.52 4.04
C ARG A 133 -6.68 7.27 5.52
N LEU A 134 -6.33 6.08 6.00
CA LEU A 134 -6.41 5.74 7.43
C LEU A 134 -5.31 6.44 8.25
N VAL A 135 -4.10 6.55 7.68
CA VAL A 135 -2.94 7.16 8.32
C VAL A 135 -2.65 8.51 7.66
N PRO A 136 -3.04 9.64 8.28
CA PRO A 136 -2.87 10.97 7.69
C PRO A 136 -1.41 11.46 7.77
N LEU A 137 -0.47 10.71 7.18
CA LEU A 137 0.96 11.07 7.10
C LEU A 137 1.20 12.25 6.16
N PHE A 138 0.31 12.44 5.19
CA PHE A 138 0.42 13.46 4.15
C PHE A 138 -0.74 14.46 4.25
N PRO A 139 -0.50 15.75 3.93
CA PRO A 139 -1.57 16.72 3.83
C PRO A 139 -2.64 16.28 2.81
N PHE A 140 -3.90 16.20 3.24
CA PHE A 140 -5.02 15.68 2.45
C PHE A 140 -5.10 16.26 1.03
N ASN A 141 -5.01 17.60 0.92
CA ASN A 141 -5.12 18.28 -0.36
C ASN A 141 -3.98 17.88 -1.31
N LEU A 142 -2.73 17.87 -0.83
CA LEU A 142 -1.56 17.50 -1.64
C LEU A 142 -1.61 16.02 -2.07
N LEU A 143 -2.04 15.14 -1.17
CA LEU A 143 -2.18 13.71 -1.42
C LEU A 143 -3.14 13.42 -2.58
N ASN A 144 -4.26 14.15 -2.66
CA ASN A 144 -5.25 13.97 -3.73
C ASN A 144 -4.66 14.26 -5.12
N TYR A 145 -3.90 15.36 -5.26
CA TYR A 145 -3.20 15.69 -6.50
C TYR A 145 -2.09 14.67 -6.79
N ALA A 146 -1.33 14.26 -5.77
CA ALA A 146 -0.24 13.30 -5.95
C ALA A 146 -0.74 11.94 -6.44
N LEU A 147 -1.83 11.42 -5.86
CA LEU A 147 -2.45 10.17 -6.31
C LEU A 147 -3.03 10.27 -7.74
N GLY A 148 -3.47 11.46 -8.17
CA GLY A 148 -3.93 11.70 -9.55
C GLY A 148 -2.84 11.51 -10.62
N LEU A 149 -1.59 11.69 -10.23
CA LEU A 149 -0.41 11.48 -11.08
C LEU A 149 0.02 10.00 -11.17
N THR A 150 -0.58 9.13 -10.34
CA THR A 150 -0.30 7.69 -10.35
C THR A 150 -1.16 6.96 -11.36
N ARG A 151 -0.85 5.68 -11.62
CA ARG A 151 -1.59 4.81 -12.55
C ARG A 151 -2.87 4.19 -11.96
N ILE A 152 -3.26 4.55 -10.74
CA ILE A 152 -4.44 3.94 -10.10
C ILE A 152 -5.73 4.25 -10.86
N ARG A 153 -6.61 3.25 -10.95
CA ARG A 153 -7.94 3.39 -11.54
C ARG A 153 -8.81 4.32 -10.68
N LEU A 154 -9.60 5.18 -11.33
CA LEU A 154 -10.44 6.19 -10.66
C LEU A 154 -11.43 5.54 -9.68
N GLY A 155 -12.14 4.50 -10.10
CA GLY A 155 -13.14 3.82 -9.26
C GLY A 155 -12.52 3.24 -7.99
N THR A 156 -11.34 2.63 -8.10
CA THR A 156 -10.57 2.11 -6.96
C THR A 156 -10.20 3.21 -5.98
N TYR A 157 -9.72 4.35 -6.49
CA TYR A 157 -9.37 5.51 -5.68
C TYR A 157 -10.60 6.09 -4.96
N VAL A 158 -11.73 6.25 -5.65
CA VAL A 158 -12.98 6.80 -5.09
C VAL A 158 -13.52 5.89 -3.99
N LEU A 159 -13.66 4.59 -4.27
CA LEU A 159 -14.21 3.63 -3.31
C LEU A 159 -13.33 3.50 -2.07
N ALA A 160 -12.00 3.36 -2.27
CA ALA A 160 -11.07 3.29 -1.17
C ALA A 160 -11.08 4.60 -0.35
N SER A 161 -11.12 5.76 -1.00
CA SER A 161 -11.18 7.05 -0.27
C SER A 161 -12.45 7.17 0.55
N TYR A 162 -13.62 6.83 -0.01
CA TYR A 162 -14.88 6.92 0.71
C TYR A 162 -14.92 5.99 1.94
N LEU A 163 -14.48 4.74 1.78
CA LEU A 163 -14.52 3.75 2.86
C LEU A 163 -13.48 4.02 3.94
N PHE A 164 -12.24 4.31 3.56
CA PHE A 164 -11.12 4.40 4.51
C PHE A 164 -10.98 5.79 5.15
N MET A 165 -11.69 6.80 4.65
CA MET A 165 -11.84 8.09 5.35
C MET A 165 -12.93 8.06 6.42
N LEU A 166 -13.84 7.08 6.41
CA LEU A 166 -15.02 7.02 7.30
C LEU A 166 -14.66 7.11 8.78
N PRO A 167 -13.68 6.37 9.34
CA PRO A 167 -13.37 6.45 10.77
C PRO A 167 -12.90 7.84 11.20
N GLY A 168 -12.03 8.46 10.38
CA GLY A 168 -11.55 9.82 10.61
C GLY A 168 -12.66 10.85 10.47
N ALA A 169 -13.47 10.74 9.41
CA ALA A 169 -14.60 11.63 9.16
C ALA A 169 -15.62 11.59 10.31
N LEU A 170 -15.94 10.39 10.83
CA LEU A 170 -16.82 10.23 12.00
C LEU A 170 -16.26 10.94 13.23
N ALA A 171 -14.97 10.76 13.54
CA ALA A 171 -14.34 11.36 14.70
C ALA A 171 -14.37 12.91 14.65
N TYR A 172 -13.94 13.49 13.52
CA TYR A 172 -13.93 14.94 13.34
C TYR A 172 -15.34 15.53 13.24
N THR A 173 -16.28 14.86 12.57
CA THR A 173 -17.67 15.30 12.50
C THR A 173 -18.30 15.29 13.90
N TYR A 174 -18.09 14.22 14.67
CA TYR A 174 -18.60 14.13 16.03
C TYR A 174 -18.02 15.23 16.93
N LEU A 175 -16.74 15.56 16.78
CA LEU A 175 -16.12 16.68 17.48
C LEU A 175 -16.80 18.02 17.15
N GLY A 176 -17.14 18.26 15.89
CA GLY A 176 -17.89 19.45 15.48
C GLY A 176 -19.29 19.52 16.07
N TYR A 177 -20.01 18.39 16.09
CA TYR A 177 -21.32 18.26 16.73
C TYR A 177 -21.25 18.52 18.24
N ALA A 178 -20.33 17.86 18.94
CA ALA A 178 -20.12 18.01 20.37
C ALA A 178 -19.70 19.44 20.73
N GLY A 179 -18.84 20.06 19.92
CA GLY A 179 -18.42 21.45 20.07
C GLY A 179 -19.59 22.43 19.96
N ARG A 180 -20.49 22.26 18.98
CA ARG A 180 -21.68 23.11 18.85
C ARG A 180 -22.61 22.98 20.06
N GLU A 181 -22.88 21.75 20.51
CA GLU A 181 -23.73 21.55 21.68
C GLU A 181 -23.13 22.09 22.98
N ALA A 182 -21.80 22.10 23.10
CA ALA A 182 -21.10 22.72 24.23
C ALA A 182 -21.41 24.23 24.31
N LEU A 183 -21.37 24.91 23.17
CA LEU A 183 -21.63 26.35 23.07
C LEU A 183 -23.10 26.70 23.35
N THR A 184 -24.03 25.79 23.08
CA THR A 184 -25.47 26.00 23.32
C THR A 184 -25.95 25.48 24.69
N GLY A 185 -25.04 25.09 25.58
CA GLY A 185 -25.39 24.63 26.94
C GLY A 185 -26.03 23.24 27.00
N GLY A 186 -25.74 22.36 26.03
CA GLY A 186 -26.33 21.03 25.95
C GLY A 186 -25.92 20.10 27.10
N ALA A 187 -26.86 19.27 27.56
CA ALA A 187 -26.59 18.26 28.59
C ALA A 187 -25.60 17.19 28.12
N GLY A 188 -24.84 16.62 29.07
CA GLY A 188 -23.92 15.52 28.82
C GLY A 188 -22.61 15.92 28.11
N LEU A 189 -22.18 17.18 28.27
CA LEU A 189 -20.95 17.70 27.67
C LEU A 189 -19.72 16.84 27.99
N VAL A 190 -19.55 16.44 29.25
CA VAL A 190 -18.43 15.57 29.67
C VAL A 190 -18.45 14.24 28.91
N ARG A 191 -19.61 13.59 28.77
CA ARG A 191 -19.74 12.33 28.02
C ARG A 191 -19.38 12.52 26.54
N LYS A 192 -19.87 13.60 25.92
CA LYS A 192 -19.59 13.92 24.51
C LYS A 192 -18.12 14.27 24.28
N ALA A 193 -17.50 15.02 25.19
CA ALA A 193 -16.08 15.33 25.16
C ALA A 193 -15.22 14.07 25.30
N LEU A 194 -15.55 13.17 26.24
CA LEU A 194 -14.87 11.89 26.41
C LEU A 194 -15.02 11.00 25.17
N LEU A 195 -16.21 10.94 24.56
CA LEU A 195 -16.43 10.20 23.32
C LEU A 195 -15.62 10.79 22.14
N ALA A 196 -15.57 12.12 22.02
CA ALA A 196 -14.75 12.77 20.99
C ALA A 196 -13.26 12.47 21.19
N LEU A 197 -12.77 12.51 22.43
CA LEU A 197 -11.39 12.15 22.78
C LEU A 197 -11.10 10.67 22.48
N ALA A 198 -12.03 9.77 22.81
CA ALA A 198 -11.91 8.34 22.51
C ALA A 198 -11.89 8.07 21.00
N LEU A 199 -12.69 8.77 20.21
CA LEU A 199 -12.69 8.67 18.75
C LEU A 199 -11.39 9.21 18.14
N LEU A 200 -10.87 10.34 18.63
CA LEU A 200 -9.57 10.88 18.20
C LEU A 200 -8.42 9.92 18.56
N ALA A 201 -8.44 9.38 19.78
CA ALA A 201 -7.48 8.37 20.20
C ALA A 201 -7.58 7.14 19.31
N LEU A 202 -8.79 6.62 19.04
CA LEU A 202 -9.00 5.50 18.14
C LEU A 202 -8.37 5.79 16.77
N VAL A 203 -8.65 6.94 16.14
CA VAL A 203 -8.06 7.31 14.84
C VAL A 203 -6.53 7.40 14.91
N ALA A 204 -5.98 7.96 15.98
CA ALA A 204 -4.53 8.09 16.16
C ALA A 204 -3.82 6.74 16.43
N PHE A 205 -4.49 5.81 17.12
CA PHE A 205 -3.93 4.50 17.48
C PHE A 205 -4.32 3.38 16.51
N LEU A 206 -5.35 3.56 15.67
CA LEU A 206 -5.84 2.58 14.70
C LEU A 206 -4.71 2.01 13.82
N PRO A 207 -3.77 2.81 13.28
CA PRO A 207 -2.69 2.28 12.46
C PRO A 207 -1.75 1.36 13.24
N ARG A 208 -1.46 1.70 14.51
CA ARG A 208 -0.63 0.89 15.42
C ARG A 208 -1.36 -0.38 15.83
N LEU A 209 -2.67 -0.30 16.07
CA LEU A 209 -3.50 -1.44 16.44
C LEU A 209 -3.62 -2.42 15.28
N ILE A 210 -3.90 -1.93 14.06
CA ILE A 210 -3.90 -2.76 12.85
C ILE A 210 -2.51 -3.38 12.64
N GLY A 211 -1.43 -2.62 12.81
CA GLY A 211 -0.06 -3.14 12.71
C GLY A 211 0.28 -4.23 13.74
N ARG A 212 -0.31 -4.17 14.95
CA ARG A 212 -0.16 -5.21 15.98
C ARG A 212 -1.03 -6.44 15.72
N LEU A 213 -2.22 -6.24 15.15
CA LEU A 213 -3.20 -7.31 14.88
C LEU A 213 -2.98 -8.01 13.53
N ARG A 214 -2.26 -7.38 12.60
CA ARG A 214 -1.83 -8.02 11.35
C ARG A 214 -0.85 -9.14 11.71
N LYS A 215 -1.36 -10.37 11.79
CA LYS A 215 -0.54 -11.58 11.89
C LYS A 215 0.52 -11.50 10.81
N ARG A 216 1.79 -11.68 11.20
CA ARG A 216 2.89 -11.82 10.25
C ARG A 216 2.49 -12.94 9.28
N PRO A 217 2.71 -12.79 7.96
CA PRO A 217 2.55 -13.90 7.04
C PRO A 217 3.59 -14.97 7.39
N MET A 218 3.25 -15.83 8.36
CA MET A 218 4.08 -16.95 8.76
C MET A 218 3.78 -18.11 7.82
N LEU A 219 4.84 -18.73 7.31
CA LEU A 219 4.76 -19.92 6.49
C LEU A 219 5.21 -21.09 7.34
N ALA A 220 4.34 -22.07 7.54
CA ALA A 220 4.69 -23.28 8.28
C ALA A 220 5.78 -24.06 7.51
N VAL A 221 6.67 -24.74 8.24
CA VAL A 221 7.73 -25.57 7.64
C VAL A 221 7.16 -26.60 6.67
N ASP A 222 6.04 -27.25 7.03
CA ASP A 222 5.38 -28.23 6.17
C ASP A 222 4.80 -27.63 4.89
N ASP A 223 4.30 -26.39 4.96
CA ASP A 223 3.80 -25.68 3.78
C ASP A 223 4.95 -25.33 2.84
N LEU A 224 6.05 -24.79 3.38
CA LEU A 224 7.25 -24.49 2.59
C LEU A 224 7.78 -25.75 1.91
N ARG A 225 7.89 -26.87 2.66
CA ARG A 225 8.33 -28.16 2.11
C ARG A 225 7.43 -28.63 0.97
N ARG A 226 6.10 -28.55 1.13
CA ARG A 226 5.14 -28.95 0.08
C ARG A 226 5.29 -28.12 -1.18
N ARG A 227 5.44 -26.79 -1.05
CA ARG A 227 5.62 -25.88 -2.20
C ARG A 227 6.93 -26.15 -2.93
N LEU A 228 8.03 -26.34 -2.19
CA LEU A 228 9.33 -26.71 -2.77
C LEU A 228 9.27 -28.06 -3.49
N ALA A 229 8.61 -29.06 -2.90
CA ALA A 229 8.44 -30.38 -3.52
C ALA A 229 7.54 -30.35 -4.77
N ALA A 230 6.59 -29.42 -4.83
CA ALA A 230 5.75 -29.18 -6.00
C ALA A 230 6.47 -28.40 -7.11
N GLY A 231 7.70 -27.93 -6.88
CA GLY A 231 8.46 -27.13 -7.83
C GLY A 231 7.91 -25.71 -7.98
N GLU A 232 7.19 -25.19 -6.99
CA GLU A 232 6.74 -23.79 -7.00
C GLU A 232 7.94 -22.85 -6.97
N GLU A 233 7.86 -21.76 -7.73
CA GLU A 233 8.91 -20.74 -7.80
C GLU A 233 8.85 -19.86 -6.54
N ILE A 234 9.58 -20.28 -5.50
CA ILE A 234 9.70 -19.59 -4.21
C ILE A 234 11.18 -19.37 -3.87
N LEU A 235 11.55 -18.13 -3.57
CA LEU A 235 12.90 -17.82 -3.10
C LEU A 235 13.00 -18.15 -1.61
N VAL A 236 13.91 -19.04 -1.23
CA VAL A 236 14.26 -19.24 0.18
C VAL A 236 15.44 -18.33 0.54
N LEU A 237 15.21 -17.31 1.35
CA LEU A 237 16.24 -16.34 1.76
C LEU A 237 16.70 -16.63 3.19
N ASP A 238 17.94 -17.10 3.34
CA ASP A 238 18.53 -17.32 4.66
C ASP A 238 19.27 -16.07 5.14
N VAL A 239 18.74 -15.44 6.19
CA VAL A 239 19.27 -14.19 6.75
C VAL A 239 20.17 -14.39 7.97
N ARG A 240 20.64 -15.63 8.18
CA ARG A 240 21.71 -15.90 9.16
C ARG A 240 23.07 -15.48 8.59
N THR A 241 24.09 -15.49 9.45
CA THR A 241 25.48 -15.23 9.04
C THR A 241 25.98 -16.35 8.12
N GLY A 242 26.98 -16.08 7.29
CA GLY A 242 27.60 -17.11 6.43
C GLY A 242 28.12 -18.32 7.22
N ALA A 243 28.63 -18.10 8.43
CA ALA A 243 29.07 -19.17 9.32
C ALA A 243 27.90 -20.06 9.81
N ASP A 244 26.76 -19.48 10.19
CA ASP A 244 25.55 -20.22 10.54
C ASP A 244 24.99 -21.01 9.35
N TYR A 245 25.11 -20.45 8.14
CA TYR A 245 24.59 -21.01 6.89
C TYR A 245 25.41 -22.21 6.39
N ALA A 246 26.74 -22.08 6.41
CA ALA A 246 27.67 -23.11 5.95
C ALA A 246 28.05 -24.13 7.03
N GLY A 247 27.75 -23.83 8.31
CA GLY A 247 28.09 -24.67 9.45
C GLY A 247 27.33 -26.00 9.54
N GLU A 248 27.52 -26.74 10.63
CA GLU A 248 27.03 -28.12 10.79
C GLU A 248 25.50 -28.26 10.72
N GLY A 249 24.78 -27.22 11.16
CA GLY A 249 23.31 -27.16 11.10
C GLY A 249 22.76 -27.02 9.67
N GLY A 250 23.62 -26.68 8.70
CA GLY A 250 23.28 -26.53 7.30
C GLY A 250 22.21 -25.47 7.02
N HIS A 251 21.70 -25.50 5.79
CA HIS A 251 20.65 -24.62 5.29
C HIS A 251 19.65 -25.39 4.40
N ILE A 252 18.51 -24.78 4.11
CA ILE A 252 17.49 -25.36 3.22
C ILE A 252 18.07 -25.46 1.80
N PRO A 253 17.93 -26.60 1.09
CA PRO A 253 18.40 -26.73 -0.29
C PRO A 253 17.87 -25.62 -1.21
N GLY A 254 18.75 -25.03 -2.02
CA GLY A 254 18.40 -23.92 -2.92
C GLY A 254 18.19 -22.57 -2.22
N ALA A 255 18.46 -22.47 -0.91
CA ALA A 255 18.42 -21.19 -0.21
C ALA A 255 19.54 -20.26 -0.69
N ARG A 256 19.26 -18.96 -0.68
CA ARG A 256 20.25 -17.91 -0.91
C ARG A 256 20.61 -17.27 0.43
N ASN A 257 21.91 -17.21 0.77
CA ASN A 257 22.35 -16.52 1.98
C ASN A 257 22.51 -15.02 1.74
N LEU A 258 21.82 -14.22 2.56
CA LEU A 258 22.01 -12.78 2.64
C LEU A 258 21.83 -12.32 4.08
N PRO A 259 22.93 -12.22 4.86
CA PRO A 259 22.86 -11.88 6.29
C PRO A 259 22.05 -10.61 6.54
N LEU A 260 21.24 -10.62 7.61
CA LEU A 260 20.33 -9.52 7.95
C LEU A 260 21.03 -8.15 8.04
N GLU A 261 22.28 -8.13 8.50
CA GLU A 261 23.09 -6.94 8.67
C GLU A 261 23.57 -6.34 7.34
N GLU A 262 23.72 -7.18 6.31
CA GLU A 262 24.15 -6.80 4.95
C GLU A 262 22.97 -6.59 4.00
N LEU A 263 21.78 -7.07 4.38
CA LEU A 263 20.57 -7.02 3.58
C LEU A 263 20.25 -5.61 3.06
N PRO A 264 20.35 -4.51 3.86
CA PRO A 264 20.06 -3.17 3.35
C PRO A 264 20.98 -2.71 2.21
N GLN A 265 22.26 -3.09 2.24
CA GLN A 265 23.27 -2.69 1.26
C GLN A 265 23.19 -3.55 -0.01
N ARG A 266 22.78 -4.81 0.14
CA ARG A 266 22.78 -5.82 -0.92
C ARG A 266 21.38 -6.13 -1.45
N ILE A 267 20.35 -5.38 -1.05
CA ILE A 267 18.96 -5.65 -1.41
C ILE A 267 18.70 -5.67 -2.93
N THR A 268 19.51 -4.93 -3.70
CA THR A 268 19.43 -4.90 -5.16
C THR A 268 19.70 -6.25 -5.81
N GLU A 269 20.42 -7.14 -5.12
CA GLU A 269 20.63 -8.53 -5.55
C GLU A 269 19.34 -9.34 -5.65
N LEU A 270 18.28 -8.90 -4.97
CA LEU A 270 16.98 -9.55 -4.95
C LEU A 270 15.99 -8.92 -5.94
N GLY A 271 16.42 -7.96 -6.78
CA GLY A 271 15.52 -7.18 -7.63
C GLY A 271 14.65 -8.01 -8.58
N GLU A 272 15.15 -9.15 -9.05
CA GLU A 272 14.39 -10.09 -9.91
C GLU A 272 13.27 -10.83 -9.16
N PHE A 273 13.36 -10.92 -7.83
CA PHE A 273 12.40 -11.62 -6.97
C PHE A 273 11.34 -10.68 -6.36
N THR A 274 11.21 -9.45 -6.84
CA THR A 274 10.29 -8.45 -6.28
C THR A 274 8.83 -8.94 -6.27
N GLU A 275 8.46 -9.71 -7.30
CA GLU A 275 7.12 -10.29 -7.51
C GLU A 275 7.06 -11.80 -7.17
N THR A 276 8.19 -12.42 -6.80
CA THR A 276 8.26 -13.84 -6.43
C THR A 276 7.99 -13.99 -4.95
N PRO A 277 7.26 -15.04 -4.50
CA PRO A 277 7.15 -15.36 -3.09
C PRO A 277 8.53 -15.58 -2.46
N ILE A 278 8.80 -14.94 -1.31
CA ILE A 278 10.05 -15.06 -0.56
C ILE A 278 9.78 -15.69 0.80
N ALA A 279 10.35 -16.87 1.06
CA ALA A 279 10.39 -17.50 2.37
C ALA A 279 11.68 -17.10 3.10
N VAL A 280 11.58 -16.22 4.08
CA VAL A 280 12.71 -15.73 4.87
C VAL A 280 12.94 -16.62 6.08
N VAL A 281 14.12 -17.21 6.18
CA VAL A 281 14.48 -18.15 7.24
C VAL A 281 15.63 -17.60 8.10
N CYS A 282 15.55 -17.87 9.40
CA CYS A 282 16.70 -17.71 10.30
C CYS A 282 16.76 -18.90 11.27
N ARG A 283 17.53 -18.81 12.36
CA ARG A 283 17.61 -19.92 13.33
C ARG A 283 16.26 -20.23 14.00
N THR A 284 15.52 -19.20 14.40
CA THR A 284 14.13 -19.33 14.91
C THR A 284 13.23 -18.51 13.99
N ASP A 285 12.93 -17.26 14.33
CA ASP A 285 12.02 -16.38 13.61
C ASP A 285 12.29 -14.89 13.89
N LYS A 286 13.21 -14.59 14.82
CA LYS A 286 13.49 -13.23 15.29
C LYS A 286 14.19 -12.37 14.22
N ARG A 287 15.24 -12.90 13.60
CA ARG A 287 16.02 -12.22 12.55
C ARG A 287 15.21 -12.13 11.25
N SER A 288 14.57 -13.23 10.85
CA SER A 288 13.73 -13.28 9.64
C SER A 288 12.55 -12.31 9.72
N ALA A 289 11.95 -12.08 10.90
CA ALA A 289 10.92 -11.05 11.04
C ALA A 289 11.42 -9.60 10.90
N ARG A 290 12.72 -9.34 11.11
CA ARG A 290 13.30 -8.01 10.82
C ARG A 290 13.62 -7.87 9.34
N ALA A 291 14.11 -8.94 8.71
CA ALA A 291 14.34 -8.99 7.28
C ALA A 291 13.04 -8.84 6.48
N GLU A 292 11.96 -9.51 6.88
CA GLU A 292 10.64 -9.37 6.24
C GLU A 292 10.20 -7.90 6.21
N ARG A 293 10.27 -7.18 7.34
CA ARG A 293 9.94 -5.75 7.37
C ARG A 293 10.83 -4.89 6.45
N LEU A 294 12.11 -5.22 6.33
CA LEU A 294 13.03 -4.50 5.44
C LEU A 294 12.67 -4.74 3.97
N LEU A 295 12.38 -5.99 3.60
CA LEU A 295 11.97 -6.37 2.25
C LEU A 295 10.62 -5.76 1.89
N THR A 296 9.58 -5.92 2.72
CA THR A 296 8.27 -5.30 2.47
C THR A 296 8.37 -3.78 2.38
N GLY A 297 9.21 -3.15 3.22
CA GLY A 297 9.46 -1.71 3.16
C GLY A 297 10.15 -1.23 1.87
N GLN A 298 10.77 -2.15 1.12
CA GLN A 298 11.50 -1.87 -0.12
C GLN A 298 10.74 -2.32 -1.38
N GLY A 299 9.50 -2.80 -1.22
CA GLY A 299 8.59 -3.09 -2.32
C GLY A 299 8.45 -4.56 -2.70
N PHE A 300 9.01 -5.49 -1.92
CA PHE A 300 8.78 -6.92 -2.10
C PHE A 300 7.35 -7.27 -1.67
N ALA A 301 6.55 -7.76 -2.61
CA ALA A 301 5.11 -7.88 -2.45
C ALA A 301 4.68 -9.08 -1.59
N ASP A 302 5.42 -10.20 -1.67
CA ASP A 302 5.04 -11.48 -1.07
C ASP A 302 6.17 -12.09 -0.24
N VAL A 303 6.31 -11.63 1.02
CA VAL A 303 7.39 -12.04 1.92
C VAL A 303 6.82 -12.74 3.14
N HIS A 304 7.26 -13.97 3.39
CA HIS A 304 6.81 -14.80 4.49
C HIS A 304 7.95 -15.15 5.44
N VAL A 305 7.67 -15.17 6.74
CA VAL A 305 8.62 -15.67 7.75
C VAL A 305 8.37 -17.17 7.94
N VAL A 306 9.41 -18.00 7.79
CA VAL A 306 9.30 -19.43 8.08
C VAL A 306 9.14 -19.64 9.59
N ASP A 307 8.04 -20.27 10.00
CA ASP A 307 7.71 -20.48 11.41
C ASP A 307 8.71 -21.42 12.08
N GLY A 308 9.27 -20.98 13.21
CA GLY A 308 10.34 -21.67 13.93
C GLY A 308 11.68 -21.85 13.20
N GLY A 309 11.77 -21.41 11.93
CA GLY A 309 12.98 -21.36 11.10
C GLY A 309 13.74 -22.67 11.02
N MET A 310 15.07 -22.58 10.98
CA MET A 310 15.93 -23.77 10.85
C MET A 310 15.81 -24.73 12.04
N THR A 311 15.44 -24.25 13.22
CA THR A 311 15.21 -25.12 14.38
C THR A 311 13.99 -26.02 14.15
N ALA A 312 12.90 -25.48 13.62
CA ALA A 312 11.72 -26.26 13.25
C ALA A 312 11.98 -27.14 12.03
N TRP A 313 12.71 -26.64 11.03
CA TRP A 313 13.14 -27.41 9.85
C TRP A 313 13.95 -28.65 10.24
N ALA A 314 14.95 -28.49 11.12
CA ALA A 314 15.76 -29.60 11.61
C ALA A 314 14.97 -30.56 12.49
N ARG A 315 14.08 -30.05 13.36
CA ARG A 315 13.21 -30.90 14.19
C ARG A 315 12.26 -31.76 13.35
N ALA A 316 11.82 -31.25 12.20
CA ALA A 316 11.01 -31.99 11.24
C ALA A 316 11.81 -33.05 10.44
N GLY A 317 13.13 -33.16 10.66
CA GLY A 317 13.98 -34.15 9.98
C GLY A 317 14.16 -33.89 8.49
N LEU A 318 13.99 -32.65 8.04
CA LEU A 318 14.06 -32.28 6.63
C LEU A 318 15.49 -32.11 6.15
N ALA A 319 15.70 -32.35 4.85
CA ALA A 319 17.01 -32.27 4.22
C ALA A 319 17.64 -30.88 4.38
N VAL A 320 18.96 -30.86 4.58
CA VAL A 320 19.77 -29.66 4.67
C VAL A 320 21.05 -29.84 3.85
N VAL A 321 21.56 -28.75 3.28
CA VAL A 321 22.86 -28.69 2.63
C VAL A 321 23.89 -28.11 3.60
N ARG A 322 25.11 -28.64 3.59
CA ARG A 322 26.23 -28.19 4.43
C ARG A 322 27.35 -27.66 3.53
N GLY A 323 28.08 -26.64 3.99
CA GLY A 323 29.09 -25.96 3.18
C GLY A 323 28.51 -24.80 2.34
N ALA A 324 29.34 -24.17 1.52
CA ALA A 324 29.07 -22.85 0.93
C ALA A 324 28.59 -22.86 -0.55
N ALA A 325 28.27 -24.01 -1.17
CA ALA A 325 27.89 -24.02 -2.58
C ALA A 325 26.87 -25.11 -2.92
N ASP A 326 25.79 -24.68 -3.57
CA ASP A 326 25.07 -25.34 -4.68
C ASP A 326 24.27 -24.24 -5.41
N GLY A 327 24.98 -23.39 -6.18
CA GLY A 327 24.38 -22.21 -6.82
C GLY A 327 24.70 -22.00 -8.30
N GLU A 328 25.70 -22.68 -8.86
CA GLU A 328 26.08 -22.54 -10.27
C GLU A 328 26.58 -23.88 -10.81
N GLY A 329 25.71 -24.63 -11.49
CA GLY A 329 26.15 -25.88 -12.09
C GLY A 329 25.11 -26.84 -12.64
N GLU A 330 23.90 -26.44 -13.07
CA GLU A 330 23.03 -27.35 -13.83
C GLU A 330 21.97 -26.65 -14.70
N ARG A 331 22.37 -25.60 -15.43
CA ARG A 331 21.62 -25.10 -16.60
C ARG A 331 22.54 -25.02 -17.81
N GLY A 332 22.94 -26.17 -18.33
CA GLY A 332 23.72 -26.26 -19.57
C GLY A 332 24.08 -27.70 -19.91
N GLY A 333 23.17 -28.42 -20.59
CA GLY A 333 23.50 -29.73 -21.12
C GLY A 333 22.38 -30.75 -21.20
N ARG A 334 21.29 -30.45 -21.92
CA ARG A 334 20.54 -31.51 -22.62
C ARG A 334 20.60 -31.22 -24.10
N ALA A 335 21.72 -31.64 -24.69
CA ALA A 335 21.83 -31.87 -26.11
C ALA A 335 20.79 -32.94 -26.51
N HIS A 336 20.01 -32.63 -27.54
CA HIS A 336 19.28 -33.60 -28.32
C HIS A 336 20.24 -34.66 -28.87
N ALA A 337 20.30 -35.81 -28.23
CA ALA A 337 20.55 -37.10 -28.86
C ALA A 337 19.23 -37.87 -28.71
N GLY A 338 18.61 -38.46 -29.72
CA GLY A 338 19.08 -38.92 -31.01
C GLY A 338 18.18 -40.11 -31.33
N ALA A 339 16.97 -39.85 -31.81
CA ALA A 339 16.07 -40.89 -32.33
C ALA A 339 16.52 -41.21 -33.76
N ALA A 340 17.55 -42.04 -33.89
CA ALA A 340 17.93 -42.66 -35.15
C ALA A 340 17.71 -44.16 -34.98
N GLY A 341 16.55 -44.63 -35.44
CA GLY A 341 16.28 -46.05 -35.64
C GLY A 341 17.28 -46.61 -36.64
N ARG A 342 18.10 -47.55 -36.18
CA ARG A 342 19.00 -48.33 -37.04
C ARG A 342 18.44 -49.74 -37.15
N SER A 343 17.96 -50.02 -38.36
CA SER A 343 17.78 -51.31 -39.01
C SER A 343 18.73 -52.39 -38.47
N ASP A 344 18.17 -53.40 -37.81
CA ASP A 344 18.83 -54.70 -37.65
C ASP A 344 18.58 -55.54 -38.90
N ARG A 345 19.66 -55.80 -39.63
CA ARG A 345 19.71 -56.78 -40.72
C ARG A 345 20.85 -57.76 -40.43
N ILE A 346 20.43 -58.95 -40.00
CA ILE A 346 20.97 -60.27 -40.35
C ILE A 346 22.47 -60.49 -40.17
N GLU A 347 22.83 -61.28 -39.16
CA GLU A 347 23.84 -62.34 -39.27
C GLU A 347 23.47 -63.51 -38.33
N THR A 348 22.73 -64.48 -38.87
CA THR A 348 22.59 -65.82 -38.29
C THR A 348 23.55 -66.75 -39.00
N GLY A 349 24.51 -67.31 -38.29
CA GLY A 349 25.39 -68.34 -38.83
C GLY A 349 26.05 -69.18 -37.73
N ARG A 350 25.44 -70.32 -37.39
CA ARG A 350 26.12 -71.64 -37.36
C ARG A 350 25.24 -72.76 -36.79
N GLY A 351 25.17 -73.85 -37.55
CA GLY A 351 24.69 -75.18 -37.19
C GLY A 351 24.27 -75.86 -38.49
N GLY A 352 24.97 -76.81 -39.11
CA GLY A 352 25.84 -77.83 -38.56
C GLY A 352 25.13 -79.19 -38.58
N ARG A 353 25.13 -79.83 -39.77
CA ARG A 353 25.00 -81.28 -40.09
C ARG A 353 23.91 -82.11 -39.38
N HIS A 354 23.08 -82.82 -40.17
CA HIS A 354 23.12 -84.29 -40.25
C HIS A 354 22.11 -84.84 -41.27
N VAL A 355 22.64 -85.71 -42.15
CA VAL A 355 22.06 -86.84 -42.93
C VAL A 355 20.91 -86.56 -43.89
#